data_AF-A0A645JWK4-F1
#
_entry.id   AF-A0A645JWK4-F1
#
_cell.length_a   1.000
_cell.length_b   1.000
_cell.length_c   1.000
_cell.angle_alpha   90.00
_cell.angle_beta   90.00
_cell.angle_gamma   90.00
#
_symmetry.space_group_name_H-M   'P 1'
#
loop_
_entity.id
_entity.type
_entity.pdbx_description
1 polymer ?
#
loop_
_entity_poly.entity_id
_entity_poly.type
_entity_poly.pdbx_seq_one_letter_code
_entity_poly.pdbx_strand_id
1 'polypeptide(L)'
;MAKWPSLEAWIARATEWLKDPDMVAGATKELEAKYITPGDLREQLALLKAVWPELRERVSKQLLPLDVLKSMLVRAGSPVEPEDIGITRERLRQTYWSAYCIRRRFTVLDLAARIGILDNCLDHIFGPQGLWPVANGKSL
;
A
#
# COMPACT_ATOMS: atom_id res chain seq x y z
N MET A 1 -8.36 -18.85 2.59
CA MET A 1 -7.28 -17.88 2.30
C MET A 1 -7.25 -17.67 0.79
N ALA A 2 -7.32 -16.43 0.31
CA ALA A 2 -7.19 -16.16 -1.12
C ALA A 2 -5.82 -16.64 -1.60
N LYS A 3 -5.77 -17.21 -2.81
CA LYS A 3 -4.53 -17.68 -3.43
C LYS A 3 -3.63 -16.47 -3.72
N TRP A 4 -2.37 -16.50 -3.31
CA TRP A 4 -1.40 -15.47 -3.65
C TRP A 4 -1.35 -15.31 -5.19
N PRO A 5 -1.54 -14.10 -5.74
CA PRO A 5 -1.60 -13.91 -7.20
C PRO A 5 -0.28 -14.29 -7.87
N SER A 6 -0.36 -14.79 -9.11
CA SER A 6 0.84 -15.03 -9.91
C SER A 6 1.49 -13.71 -10.31
N LEU A 7 2.75 -13.77 -10.77
CA LEU A 7 3.46 -12.61 -11.26
C LEU A 7 2.73 -11.98 -12.46
N GLU A 8 2.21 -12.79 -13.38
CA GLU A 8 1.43 -12.32 -14.53
C GLU A 8 0.18 -11.57 -14.08
N ALA A 9 -0.51 -12.08 -13.05
CA ALA A 9 -1.68 -11.41 -12.49
C ALA A 9 -1.31 -10.06 -11.83
N TRP A 10 -0.15 -9.96 -11.18
CA TRP A 10 0.34 -8.69 -10.64
C TRP A 10 0.70 -7.69 -11.73
N ILE A 11 1.35 -8.12 -12.81
CA ILE A 11 1.69 -7.28 -13.96
C ILE A 11 0.42 -6.78 -14.65
N ALA A 12 -0.59 -7.64 -14.82
CA ALA A 12 -1.88 -7.25 -15.38
C ALA A 12 -2.55 -6.14 -14.56
N ARG A 13 -2.61 -6.29 -13.23
CA ARG A 13 -3.15 -5.25 -12.32
C ARG A 13 -2.35 -3.95 -12.38
N ALA A 14 -1.02 -4.04 -12.37
CA ALA A 14 -0.17 -2.86 -12.49
C ALA A 14 -0.42 -2.09 -13.80
N THR A 15 -0.67 -2.83 -14.89
CA THR A 15 -1.02 -2.26 -16.19
C THR A 15 -2.32 -1.47 -16.13
N GLU A 16 -3.36 -2.02 -15.48
CA GLU A 16 -4.65 -1.34 -15.28
C GLU A 16 -4.53 -0.07 -14.43
N TRP A 17 -3.71 -0.10 -13.37
CA TRP A 17 -3.56 1.02 -12.45
C TRP A 17 -2.67 2.14 -12.98
N LEU A 18 -1.55 1.81 -13.63
CA LEU A 18 -0.56 2.81 -14.04
C LEU A 18 -0.91 3.46 -15.37
N LYS A 19 -1.50 2.70 -16.31
CA LYS A 19 -1.95 3.12 -17.66
C LYS A 19 -0.88 3.71 -18.59
N ASP A 20 0.17 4.33 -18.05
CA ASP A 20 1.32 4.86 -18.77
C ASP A 20 2.31 3.74 -19.14
N PRO A 21 2.67 3.56 -20.43
CA PRO A 21 3.51 2.45 -20.88
C PRO A 21 4.90 2.40 -20.22
N ASP A 22 5.54 3.55 -20.01
CA ASP A 22 6.88 3.61 -19.42
C ASP A 22 6.83 3.27 -17.92
N MET A 23 5.82 3.77 -17.21
CA MET A 23 5.56 3.38 -15.83
C MET A 23 5.24 1.88 -15.71
N VAL A 24 4.47 1.32 -16.63
CA VAL A 24 4.16 -0.12 -16.65
C VAL A 24 5.43 -0.94 -16.88
N ALA A 25 6.26 -0.57 -17.85
CA ALA A 25 7.53 -1.25 -18.09
C ALA A 25 8.46 -1.19 -16.86
N GLY A 26 8.52 -0.05 -16.17
CA GLY A 26 9.25 0.11 -14.92
C GLY A 26 8.67 -0.78 -13.81
N ALA A 27 7.36 -0.75 -13.60
CA ALA A 27 6.69 -1.54 -12.58
C ALA A 27 6.83 -3.05 -12.81
N THR A 28 6.80 -3.51 -14.07
CA THR A 28 7.05 -4.91 -14.42
C THR A 28 8.43 -5.37 -13.92
N LYS A 29 9.49 -4.59 -14.18
CA LYS A 29 10.84 -4.91 -13.68
C LYS A 29 10.91 -4.94 -12.15
N GLU A 30 10.23 -4.00 -11.49
CA GLU A 30 10.20 -3.94 -10.03
C GLU A 30 9.38 -5.11 -9.43
N LEU A 31 8.29 -5.52 -10.07
CA LEU A 31 7.46 -6.66 -9.67
C LEU A 31 8.18 -7.98 -9.90
N GLU A 32 8.82 -8.19 -11.05
CA GLU A 32 9.65 -9.36 -11.33
C GLU A 32 10.73 -9.55 -10.27
N ALA A 33 11.44 -8.46 -9.94
CA ALA A 33 12.49 -8.48 -8.92
C ALA A 33 11.96 -8.72 -7.50
N LYS A 34 10.72 -8.30 -7.21
CA LYS A 34 10.12 -8.37 -5.88
C LYS A 34 9.25 -9.62 -5.65
N TYR A 35 8.84 -10.27 -6.72
CA TYR A 35 7.86 -11.35 -6.65
C TYR A 35 8.32 -12.42 -5.67
N ILE A 36 7.43 -12.75 -4.75
CA ILE A 36 7.65 -13.80 -3.77
C ILE A 36 6.79 -15.00 -4.16
N THR A 37 7.41 -16.18 -4.18
CA THR A 37 6.67 -17.40 -4.49
C THR A 37 5.70 -17.75 -3.34
N PRO A 38 4.63 -18.53 -3.59
CA PRO A 38 3.75 -18.98 -2.52
C PRO A 38 4.46 -19.77 -1.41
N GLY A 39 5.57 -20.46 -1.73
CA GLY A 39 6.40 -21.18 -0.76
C GLY A 39 7.15 -20.23 0.16
N ASP A 40 7.94 -19.33 -0.44
CA ASP A 40 8.73 -18.33 0.30
C ASP A 40 7.83 -17.39 1.11
N LEU A 41 6.65 -17.06 0.57
CA LEU A 41 5.65 -16.26 1.27
C LEU A 41 5.18 -16.98 2.54
N ARG A 42 4.91 -18.27 2.47
CA ARG A 42 4.50 -19.06 3.65
C ARG A 42 5.58 -19.02 4.73
N GLU A 43 6.84 -19.20 4.35
CA GLU A 43 7.98 -19.14 5.28
C GLU A 43 8.11 -17.75 5.91
N GLN A 44 8.00 -16.70 5.09
CA GLN A 44 8.03 -15.31 5.57
C GLN A 44 6.89 -15.03 6.56
N LEU A 45 5.68 -15.50 6.27
CA LEU A 45 4.52 -15.32 7.15
C LEU A 45 4.67 -16.11 8.46
N ALA A 46 5.27 -17.30 8.42
CA ALA A 46 5.58 -18.07 9.61
C ALA A 46 6.60 -17.34 10.50
N LEU A 47 7.68 -16.82 9.91
CA LEU A 47 8.67 -16.01 10.61
C LEU A 47 8.03 -14.75 11.21
N LEU A 48 7.26 -14.00 10.41
CA LEU A 48 6.55 -12.81 10.85
C LEU A 48 5.69 -13.11 12.08
N LYS A 49 4.92 -14.20 12.05
CA LYS A 49 4.07 -14.60 13.18
C LYS A 49 4.89 -14.88 14.44
N ALA A 50 6.05 -15.52 14.30
CA ALA A 50 6.95 -15.81 15.43
C ALA A 50 7.54 -14.54 16.06
N VAL A 51 7.94 -13.56 15.23
CA VAL A 51 8.60 -12.32 15.71
C VAL A 51 7.64 -11.16 15.96
N TRP A 52 6.35 -11.31 15.66
CA TRP A 52 5.38 -10.21 15.66
C TRP A 52 5.30 -9.41 16.97
N PRO A 53 5.26 -10.02 18.17
CA PRO A 53 5.15 -9.26 19.41
C PRO A 53 6.26 -8.24 19.60
N GLU A 54 7.51 -8.64 19.35
CA GLU A 54 8.68 -7.76 19.45
C GLU A 54 8.70 -6.73 18.31
N LEU A 55 8.43 -7.18 17.08
CA LEU A 55 8.41 -6.31 15.90
C LEU A 55 7.39 -5.19 16.07
N ARG A 56 6.18 -5.51 16.55
CA ARG A 56 5.11 -4.53 16.80
C ARG A 56 5.59 -3.45 17.76
N GLU A 57 6.20 -3.82 18.88
CA GLU A 57 6.69 -2.86 19.87
C GLU A 57 7.75 -1.92 19.28
N ARG A 58 8.72 -2.49 18.54
CA ARG A 58 9.80 -1.73 17.90
C ARG A 58 9.29 -0.77 16.82
N VAL A 59 8.29 -1.19 16.05
CA VAL A 59 7.67 -0.33 15.02
C VAL A 59 6.84 0.77 15.68
N SER A 60 6.03 0.46 16.69
CA SER A 60 5.21 1.46 17.38
C SER A 60 6.02 2.60 17.99
N LYS A 61 7.25 2.34 18.46
CA LYS A 61 8.19 3.36 18.97
C LYS A 61 8.69 4.35 17.90
N GLN A 62 8.54 4.03 16.62
CA GLN A 62 9.02 4.86 15.50
C GLN A 62 7.89 5.62 14.80
N LEU A 63 6.63 5.31 15.10
CA LEU A 63 5.48 5.92 14.45
C LEU A 63 5.04 7.18 15.20
N LEU A 64 4.95 8.30 14.48
CA LEU A 64 4.30 9.51 14.99
C LEU A 64 2.79 9.38 14.86
N PRO A 65 2.01 9.85 15.86
CA PRO A 65 0.58 10.06 15.70
C PRO A 65 0.28 10.93 14.47
N LEU A 66 -0.80 10.60 13.77
CA LEU A 66 -1.15 11.25 12.50
C LEU A 66 -1.39 12.76 12.66
N ASP A 67 -2.08 13.17 13.72
CA ASP A 67 -2.37 14.56 14.05
C ASP A 67 -1.08 15.36 14.30
N VAL A 68 -0.12 14.76 15.00
CA VAL A 68 1.21 15.33 15.23
C VAL A 68 1.96 15.50 13.91
N LEU A 69 1.99 14.44 13.08
CA LEU A 69 2.65 14.50 11.77
C LEU A 69 2.02 15.54 10.83
N LYS A 70 0.68 15.59 10.75
CA LYS A 70 -0.04 16.61 9.97
C LYS A 70 0.30 18.02 10.46
N SER A 71 0.29 18.25 11.77
CA SER A 71 0.66 19.55 12.34
C SER A 71 2.10 19.95 12.00
N MET A 72 3.05 19.01 12.04
CA MET A 72 4.43 19.27 11.63
C MET A 72 4.53 19.70 10.16
N LEU A 73 3.83 19.00 9.26
CA LEU A 73 3.81 19.31 7.82
C LEU A 73 3.18 20.67 7.54
N VAL A 74 2.04 21.00 8.17
CA VAL A 74 1.40 22.32 8.03
C VAL A 74 2.36 23.44 8.46
N ARG A 75 3.04 23.28 9.60
CA ARG A 75 4.02 24.29 10.07
C ARG A 75 5.21 24.44 9.13
N ALA A 76 5.58 23.39 8.40
CA ALA A 76 6.63 23.42 7.39
C ALA A 76 6.14 23.98 6.03
N GLY A 77 4.88 24.41 5.92
CA GLY A 77 4.28 24.87 4.65
C GLY A 77 4.09 23.75 3.64
N SER A 78 4.04 22.49 4.09
CA SER A 78 3.86 21.32 3.23
C SER A 78 2.38 20.98 3.03
N PRO A 79 1.98 20.47 1.85
CA PRO A 79 0.62 19.98 1.61
C PRO A 79 0.31 18.78 2.51
N VAL A 80 -0.92 18.70 3.02
CA VAL A 80 -1.36 17.64 3.93
C VAL A 80 -2.66 16.97 3.49
N GLU A 81 -3.38 17.59 2.55
CA GLU A 81 -4.53 17.00 1.90
C GLU A 81 -4.21 16.63 0.45
N PRO A 82 -4.84 15.58 -0.11
CA PRO A 82 -4.64 15.17 -1.50
C PRO A 82 -4.89 16.31 -2.49
N GLU A 83 -5.91 17.12 -2.21
CA GLU A 83 -6.32 18.22 -3.06
C GLU A 83 -5.28 19.35 -3.13
N ASP A 84 -4.43 19.51 -2.11
CA ASP A 84 -3.35 20.51 -2.07
C ASP A 84 -2.31 20.29 -3.17
N ILE A 85 -2.17 19.04 -3.65
CA ILE A 85 -1.28 18.66 -4.76
C ILE A 85 -2.05 18.34 -6.05
N GLY A 86 -3.33 18.69 -6.10
CA GLY A 86 -4.18 18.52 -7.28
C GLY A 86 -4.61 17.07 -7.57
N ILE A 87 -4.71 16.21 -6.55
CA ILE A 87 -5.26 14.85 -6.72
C ILE A 87 -6.53 14.66 -5.90
N THR A 88 -7.45 13.83 -6.39
CA THR A 88 -8.64 13.45 -5.63
C THR A 88 -8.34 12.33 -4.64
N ARG A 89 -9.22 12.13 -3.65
CA ARG A 89 -9.14 11.04 -2.68
C ARG A 89 -9.29 9.67 -3.33
N GLU A 90 -10.12 9.56 -4.36
CA GLU A 90 -10.27 8.33 -5.15
C GLU A 90 -8.97 7.98 -5.87
N ARG A 91 -8.32 8.99 -6.46
CA ARG A 91 -6.99 8.82 -7.06
C ARG A 91 -5.96 8.45 -5.99
N LEU A 92 -5.97 9.09 -4.83
CA LEU A 92 -5.08 8.72 -3.72
C LEU A 92 -5.31 7.27 -3.28
N ARG A 93 -6.55 6.81 -3.12
CA ARG A 93 -6.84 5.40 -2.76
C ARG A 93 -6.21 4.43 -3.76
N GLN A 94 -6.30 4.73 -5.06
CA GLN A 94 -5.69 3.91 -6.12
C GLN A 94 -4.16 3.93 -6.07
N THR A 95 -3.54 5.07 -5.73
CA THR A 95 -2.07 5.20 -5.77
C THR A 95 -1.37 4.35 -4.71
N TYR A 96 -2.04 3.86 -3.66
CA TYR A 96 -1.44 2.88 -2.74
C TYR A 96 -1.04 1.58 -3.46
N TRP A 97 -1.88 1.09 -4.37
CA TRP A 97 -1.58 -0.09 -5.17
C TRP A 97 -0.52 0.20 -6.24
N SER A 98 -0.59 1.37 -6.90
CA SER A 98 0.48 1.82 -7.80
C SER A 98 1.82 1.92 -7.08
N ALA A 99 1.86 2.48 -5.87
CA ALA A 99 3.05 2.63 -5.04
C ALA A 99 3.66 1.28 -4.66
N TYR A 100 2.82 0.27 -4.40
CA TYR A 100 3.28 -1.10 -4.24
C TYR A 100 3.95 -1.62 -5.52
N CYS A 101 3.42 -1.35 -6.71
CA CYS A 101 3.98 -1.90 -7.96
C CYS A 101 5.30 -1.24 -8.41
N ILE A 102 5.48 0.07 -8.18
CA ILE A 102 6.59 0.84 -8.78
C ILE A 102 7.93 0.79 -8.00
N ARG A 103 8.03 0.02 -6.92
CA ARG A 103 9.26 -0.10 -6.10
C ARG A 103 9.49 -1.55 -5.63
N ARG A 104 10.72 -2.04 -5.77
CA ARG A 104 11.15 -3.35 -5.23
C ARG A 104 11.49 -3.35 -3.73
N ARG A 105 11.72 -2.19 -3.12
CA ARG A 105 12.05 -2.09 -1.67
C ARG A 105 10.86 -2.57 -0.84
N PHE A 106 11.12 -3.39 0.17
CA PHE A 106 10.09 -3.81 1.13
C PHE A 106 9.61 -2.62 1.99
N THR A 107 8.29 -2.45 2.05
CA THR A 107 7.59 -1.39 2.79
C THR A 107 6.39 -1.96 3.54
N VAL A 108 5.68 -1.09 4.29
CA VAL A 108 4.43 -1.46 4.96
C VAL A 108 3.34 -1.94 3.98
N LEU A 109 3.36 -1.46 2.73
CA LEU A 109 2.42 -1.90 1.70
C LEU A 109 2.66 -3.36 1.33
N ASP A 110 3.92 -3.78 1.26
CA ASP A 110 4.28 -5.17 0.99
C ASP A 110 3.82 -6.09 2.12
N LEU A 111 4.03 -5.67 3.37
CA LEU A 111 3.53 -6.39 4.52
C LEU A 111 2.00 -6.54 4.47
N ALA A 112 1.28 -5.44 4.28
CA ALA A 112 -0.19 -5.43 4.25
C ALA A 112 -0.77 -6.25 3.09
N ALA A 113 -0.15 -6.19 1.90
CA ALA A 113 -0.55 -6.98 0.75
C ALA A 113 -0.30 -8.48 0.98
N ARG A 114 0.86 -8.85 1.52
CA ARG A 114 1.27 -10.25 1.76
C ARG A 114 0.44 -10.96 2.83
N ILE A 115 0.00 -10.22 3.85
CA ILE A 115 -0.94 -10.75 4.87
C ILE A 115 -2.41 -10.62 4.45
N GLY A 116 -2.69 -9.99 3.29
CA GLY A 116 -4.03 -9.91 2.72
C GLY A 116 -4.97 -8.91 3.41
N ILE A 117 -4.43 -7.84 4.00
CA ILE A 117 -5.24 -6.81 4.69
C ILE A 117 -5.17 -5.42 4.04
N LEU A 118 -4.43 -5.24 2.95
CA LEU A 118 -4.24 -3.91 2.37
C LEU A 118 -5.57 -3.26 1.99
N ASP A 119 -6.49 -3.98 1.34
CA ASP A 119 -7.82 -3.45 1.02
C ASP A 119 -8.60 -3.05 2.28
N ASN A 120 -8.57 -3.86 3.35
CA ASN A 120 -9.21 -3.51 4.62
C ASN A 120 -8.60 -2.23 5.24
N CYS A 121 -7.28 -2.03 5.12
CA CYS A 121 -6.63 -0.81 5.56
C CYS A 121 -7.08 0.39 4.72
N LEU A 122 -7.20 0.24 3.40
CA LEU A 122 -7.71 1.29 2.52
C LEU A 122 -9.18 1.60 2.82
N ASP A 123 -10.01 0.61 3.10
CA ASP A 123 -11.41 0.83 3.47
C ASP A 123 -11.53 1.54 4.82
N HIS A 124 -10.59 1.31 5.75
CA HIS A 124 -10.53 2.09 6.99
C HIS A 124 -10.13 3.56 6.74
N ILE A 125 -9.19 3.81 5.82
CA ILE A 125 -8.71 5.17 5.52
C ILE A 125 -9.72 5.96 4.67
N PHE A 126 -10.37 5.30 3.71
CA PHE A 126 -11.21 5.92 2.68
C PHE A 126 -12.70 5.64 2.84
N GLY A 127 -13.10 4.81 3.80
CA GLY A 127 -14.50 4.54 4.10
C GLY A 127 -15.24 5.72 4.72
N PRO A 128 -16.55 5.59 5.01
CA PRO A 128 -17.39 6.70 5.46
C PRO A 128 -16.94 7.40 6.74
N GLN A 129 -16.23 6.68 7.62
CA GLN A 129 -15.65 7.21 8.86
C GLN A 129 -14.12 7.32 8.80
N GLY A 130 -13.54 7.17 7.62
CA GLY A 130 -12.10 7.25 7.40
C GLY A 130 -11.59 8.68 7.39
N LEU A 131 -10.27 8.82 7.29
CA LEU A 131 -9.58 10.11 7.19
C LEU A 131 -9.94 10.86 5.90
N TRP A 132 -10.08 10.12 4.80
CA TRP A 132 -10.37 10.66 3.47
C TRP A 132 -11.57 9.92 2.86
N PRO A 133 -12.80 10.15 3.37
CA PRO A 133 -13.97 9.44 2.87
C PRO A 133 -14.13 9.70 1.38
N VAL A 134 -14.32 8.63 0.61
CA VAL A 134 -14.73 8.66 -0.80
C VAL A 134 -16.20 8.27 -0.90
N ALA A 135 -16.96 8.90 -1.79
CA ALA A 135 -18.33 8.48 -2.03
C ALA A 135 -18.31 7.05 -2.60
N ASN A 136 -19.08 6.12 -2.02
CA ASN A 136 -19.12 4.70 -2.40
C ASN A 136 -19.32 4.52 -3.92
N GLY A 137 -18.22 4.36 -4.67
CA GLY A 137 -18.23 3.67 -5.95
C GLY A 137 -18.33 2.19 -5.65
N LYS A 138 -19.46 1.57 -5.98
CA LYS A 138 -19.74 0.14 -5.81
C LYS A 138 -18.50 -0.71 -6.08
N SER A 139 -18.11 -1.55 -5.12
CA SER A 139 -17.22 -2.67 -5.37
C SER A 139 -17.78 -3.49 -6.54
N LEU A 140 -17.01 -3.60 -7.62
CA LEU A 140 -17.16 -4.66 -8.63
C LEU A 140 -16.45 -5.91 -8.14
#